data_AF-A0A258FEX9-F1
#
_entry.id   AF-A0A258FEX9-F1
#
_cell.length_a   1.000
_cell.length_b   1.000
_cell.length_c   1.000
_cell.angle_alpha   90.00
_cell.angle_beta   90.00
_cell.angle_gamma   90.00
#
_symmetry.space_group_name_H-M   'P 1'
#
loop_
_entity.id
_entity.type
_entity.pdbx_description
1 polymer ?
#
loop_
_entity_poly.entity_id
_entity_poly.type
_entity_poly.pdbx_seq_one_letter_code
_entity_poly.pdbx_strand_id
1 'polypeptide(L)'
;MRGARASYTATAEMAIAAPFDSVTARAQPRLLSIGGGSMKRVLIAGALSLMCVAGVAGAQDEVLPEDAAKIVAVRQASFAMSAATFGGIKQGLDAGVPLQQLAFASNGLSRWAASMTVAFVPGTGPSAVPSTKAKPEIWTDWTGFQAKAADYQSATARLRDAIAAGDAAAANEAWAATRATCGSCHDAYRS
;
A
#
# COMPACT_ATOMS: atom_id res chain seq x y z
N MET A 1 -22.76 16.80 -53.25
CA MET A 1 -23.43 16.90 -51.94
C MET A 1 -22.49 16.26 -50.92
N ARG A 2 -21.59 17.00 -50.24
CA ARG A 2 -21.76 17.65 -48.91
C ARG A 2 -22.52 16.74 -47.93
N GLY A 3 -22.01 16.30 -46.78
CA GLY A 3 -20.78 16.48 -46.00
C GLY A 3 -20.73 15.35 -44.94
N ALA A 4 -19.91 15.30 -43.90
CA ALA A 4 -18.77 16.06 -43.44
C ALA A 4 -17.98 15.10 -42.52
N ARG A 5 -16.65 15.09 -42.64
CA ARG A 5 -15.74 14.37 -41.74
C ARG A 5 -15.45 15.28 -40.54
N ALA A 6 -15.64 14.78 -39.33
CA ALA A 6 -15.21 15.48 -38.12
C ALA A 6 -13.80 15.01 -37.76
N SER A 7 -12.82 15.85 -38.11
CA SER A 7 -11.43 15.78 -37.66
C SER A 7 -11.36 16.37 -36.25
N TYR A 8 -10.88 15.61 -35.27
CA TYR A 8 -10.49 16.17 -33.97
C TYR A 8 -8.97 16.41 -34.01
N THR A 9 -8.59 17.67 -34.16
CA THR A 9 -7.22 18.15 -33.99
C THR A 9 -6.94 18.40 -32.52
N ALA A 10 -5.85 17.81 -32.03
CA ALA A 10 -5.22 18.15 -30.78
C ALA A 10 -4.75 19.62 -30.79
N THR A 11 -5.00 20.35 -29.71
CA THR A 11 -4.20 21.51 -29.32
C THR A 11 -3.78 21.34 -27.87
N ALA A 12 -2.50 21.60 -27.66
CA ALA A 12 -1.79 21.47 -26.41
C ALA A 12 -2.02 22.68 -25.50
N GLU A 13 -1.42 22.59 -24.32
CA GLU A 13 -1.10 23.66 -23.38
C GLU A 13 -2.24 24.11 -22.44
N MET A 14 -2.22 23.54 -21.23
CA MET A 14 -2.37 24.38 -20.05
C MET A 14 -1.59 23.74 -18.89
N ALA A 15 -0.33 24.14 -18.77
CA ALA A 15 0.43 24.03 -17.54
C ALA A 15 -0.20 24.98 -16.52
N ILE A 16 -0.70 24.43 -15.40
CA ILE A 16 -1.00 25.22 -14.20
C ILE A 16 -0.19 24.60 -13.07
N ALA A 17 1.04 25.09 -12.96
CA ALA A 17 1.79 25.08 -11.73
C ALA A 17 1.07 26.01 -10.75
N ALA A 18 0.65 25.49 -9.60
CA ALA A 18 0.24 26.31 -8.47
C ALA A 18 1.43 26.43 -7.50
N PRO A 19 1.72 27.65 -7.00
CA PRO A 19 2.93 27.97 -6.27
C PRO A 19 2.91 27.43 -4.83
N PHE A 20 4.02 26.80 -4.43
CA PHE A 20 4.39 26.69 -3.03
C PHE A 20 4.82 28.10 -2.56
N ASP A 21 3.84 28.90 -2.14
CA ASP A 21 4.13 30.16 -1.47
C ASP A 21 4.68 29.87 -0.06
N SER A 22 5.94 30.21 0.06
CA SER A 22 6.74 30.38 1.27
C SER A 22 6.01 31.22 2.32
N VAL A 23 5.56 30.57 3.39
CA VAL A 23 5.06 31.24 4.60
C VAL A 23 6.14 31.19 5.68
N THR A 24 6.75 32.36 5.87
CA THR A 24 7.43 32.86 7.08
C THR A 24 8.78 32.27 7.45
N ALA A 25 9.81 32.86 6.84
CA ALA A 25 11.10 33.07 7.46
C ALA A 25 10.91 33.72 8.84
N ARG A 26 11.15 32.94 9.90
CA ARG A 26 11.26 33.46 11.27
C ARG A 26 12.60 34.18 11.39
N ALA A 27 12.52 35.49 11.57
CA ALA A 27 13.65 36.35 11.87
C ALA A 27 14.48 35.79 13.04
N GLN A 28 15.79 35.64 12.81
CA GLN A 28 16.77 35.29 13.82
C GLN A 28 17.05 36.54 14.69
N PRO A 29 16.89 36.49 16.02
CA PRO A 29 17.42 37.55 16.86
C PRO A 29 18.95 37.45 16.89
N ARG A 30 19.62 38.51 16.41
CA ARG A 30 21.06 38.72 16.62
C ARG A 30 21.31 38.88 18.11
N LEU A 31 21.79 37.81 18.75
CA LEU A 31 22.30 37.86 20.10
C LEU A 31 23.69 38.49 20.10
N LEU A 32 23.83 39.53 20.91
CA LEU A 32 25.02 40.34 21.08
C LEU A 32 26.22 39.49 21.49
N SER A 33 27.36 39.82 20.87
CA SER A 33 28.69 39.53 21.37
C SER A 33 28.86 40.19 22.75
N ILE A 34 29.04 39.36 23.78
CA ILE A 34 29.56 39.80 25.08
C ILE A 34 30.92 39.16 25.26
N GLY A 35 31.90 40.02 25.51
CA GLY A 35 33.32 39.73 25.57
C GLY A 35 33.73 38.80 26.71
N GLY A 36 34.98 38.35 26.58
CA GLY A 36 35.61 37.33 27.41
C GLY A 36 35.70 37.66 28.90
N GLY A 37 35.65 36.59 29.69
CA GLY A 37 35.91 36.58 31.12
C GLY A 37 36.24 35.16 31.55
N SER A 38 37.41 35.00 32.15
CA SER A 38 38.13 33.77 32.44
C SER A 38 37.32 32.62 33.08
N MET A 39 37.51 31.45 32.49
CA MET A 39 37.49 30.10 33.05
C MET A 39 37.88 30.06 34.54
N LYS A 40 36.88 30.03 35.43
CA LYS A 40 36.92 29.54 36.83
C LYS A 40 35.56 29.80 37.49
N ARG A 41 34.61 28.89 37.26
CA ARG A 41 33.41 28.61 38.09
C ARG A 41 32.66 27.43 37.45
N VAL A 42 33.40 26.34 37.28
CA VAL A 42 32.80 25.01 37.38
C VAL A 42 32.36 24.87 38.83
N LEU A 43 31.21 24.23 39.04
CA LEU A 43 30.54 23.90 40.29
C LEU A 43 29.40 24.86 40.68
N ILE A 44 28.23 24.22 40.84
CA ILE A 44 26.97 24.68 41.46
C ILE A 44 25.93 25.27 40.49
N ALA A 45 25.24 24.39 39.76
CA ALA A 45 23.81 24.49 39.45
C ALA A 45 23.28 23.14 38.92
N GLY A 46 23.53 22.07 39.66
CA GLY A 46 22.84 20.79 39.48
C GLY A 46 21.63 20.74 40.40
N ALA A 47 20.43 20.93 39.85
CA ALA A 47 19.14 20.47 40.37
C ALA A 47 18.02 21.09 39.52
N LEU A 48 17.01 20.31 39.15
CA LEU A 48 15.77 20.69 38.44
C LEU A 48 15.84 20.84 36.91
N SER A 49 16.10 19.74 36.20
CA SER A 49 15.49 19.55 34.87
C SER A 49 15.00 18.11 34.62
N LEU A 50 14.85 17.32 35.69
CA LEU A 50 14.37 15.94 35.62
C LEU A 50 12.90 15.88 36.08
N MET A 51 11.97 16.36 35.26
CA MET A 51 10.56 16.00 35.40
C MET A 51 9.83 16.42 34.11
N CYS A 52 8.93 15.56 33.63
CA CYS A 52 8.07 15.72 32.45
C CYS A 52 8.62 15.21 31.11
N VAL A 53 9.12 13.96 31.09
CA VAL A 53 8.87 13.05 29.96
C VAL A 53 7.96 11.93 30.48
N ALA A 54 6.75 12.29 30.92
CA ALA A 54 5.72 11.33 31.27
C ALA A 54 4.78 11.19 30.07
N GLY A 55 4.89 10.04 29.38
CA GLY A 55 3.78 9.42 28.69
C GLY A 55 3.26 10.11 27.44
N VAL A 56 3.97 10.00 26.32
CA VAL A 56 3.28 9.63 25.07
C VAL A 56 3.26 8.10 25.03
N ALA A 57 2.51 7.49 25.95
CA ALA A 57 2.01 6.15 25.69
C ALA A 57 1.06 6.33 24.51
N GLY A 58 1.45 5.82 23.34
CA GLY A 58 0.62 5.91 22.15
C GLY A 58 -0.76 5.39 22.49
N ALA A 59 -1.76 6.28 22.43
CA ALA A 59 -3.13 5.87 22.20
C ALA A 59 -3.15 5.23 20.81
N GLN A 60 -2.77 3.96 20.75
CA GLN A 60 -3.17 3.10 19.66
C GLN A 60 -4.64 2.86 19.96
N ASP A 61 -5.52 3.50 19.18
CA ASP A 61 -6.95 3.20 19.26
C ASP A 61 -7.08 1.68 19.16
N GLU A 62 -7.39 1.04 20.29
CA GLU A 62 -7.54 -0.40 20.36
C GLU A 62 -8.71 -0.75 19.46
N VAL A 63 -8.46 -1.56 18.42
CA VAL A 63 -9.52 -2.00 17.52
C VAL A 63 -10.51 -2.78 18.37
N LEU A 64 -11.70 -2.24 18.56
CA LEU A 64 -12.76 -2.92 19.31
C LEU A 64 -13.02 -4.29 18.66
N PRO A 65 -13.32 -5.35 19.44
CA PRO A 65 -13.51 -6.69 18.88
C PRO A 65 -14.55 -6.77 17.75
N GLU A 66 -15.62 -5.97 17.83
CA GLU A 66 -16.64 -5.88 16.78
C GLU A 66 -16.06 -5.32 15.47
N ASP A 67 -15.21 -4.30 15.56
CA ASP A 67 -14.56 -3.69 14.40
C ASP A 67 -13.48 -4.60 13.82
N ALA A 68 -12.78 -5.35 14.68
CA ALA A 68 -11.84 -6.39 14.24
C ALA A 68 -12.55 -7.43 13.38
N ALA A 69 -13.71 -7.95 13.83
CA ALA A 69 -14.49 -8.93 13.07
C ALA A 69 -14.94 -8.38 11.70
N LYS A 70 -15.38 -7.12 11.62
CA LYS A 70 -15.73 -6.46 10.35
C LYS A 70 -14.54 -6.32 9.41
N ILE A 71 -13.37 -5.89 9.92
CA ILE A 71 -12.14 -5.78 9.14
C ILE A 71 -11.74 -7.15 8.58
N VAL A 72 -11.81 -8.21 9.40
CA VAL A 72 -11.52 -9.58 8.96
C VAL A 72 -12.49 -10.04 7.87
N ALA A 73 -13.78 -9.74 8.01
CA ALA A 73 -14.78 -10.09 6.99
C ALA A 73 -14.52 -9.38 5.65
N VAL A 74 -14.22 -8.07 5.68
CA VAL A 74 -13.85 -7.30 4.47
C VAL A 74 -12.59 -7.85 3.83
N ARG A 75 -11.57 -8.18 4.64
CA ARG A 75 -10.33 -8.82 4.16
C ARG A 75 -10.62 -10.12 3.43
N GLN A 76 -11.39 -11.03 4.04
CA GLN A 76 -11.74 -12.32 3.46
C GLN A 76 -12.54 -12.17 2.16
N ALA A 77 -13.54 -11.28 2.14
CA ALA A 77 -14.31 -11.00 0.94
C ALA A 77 -13.44 -10.44 -0.20
N SER A 78 -12.51 -9.55 0.13
CA SER A 78 -11.56 -8.97 -0.83
C SER A 78 -10.64 -10.02 -1.47
N PHE A 79 -10.08 -10.93 -0.66
CA PHE A 79 -9.31 -12.06 -1.17
C PHE A 79 -10.15 -13.04 -2.00
N ALA A 80 -11.42 -13.26 -1.63
CA ALA A 80 -12.34 -14.08 -2.43
C ALA A 80 -12.63 -13.46 -3.79
N MET A 81 -12.88 -12.14 -3.86
CA MET A 81 -13.05 -11.42 -5.13
C MET A 81 -11.77 -11.47 -5.99
N SER A 82 -10.61 -11.32 -5.37
CA SER A 82 -9.32 -11.47 -6.04
C SER A 82 -9.15 -12.87 -6.65
N ALA A 83 -9.43 -13.93 -5.88
CA ALA A 83 -9.37 -15.30 -6.36
C ALA A 83 -10.35 -15.56 -7.52
N ALA A 84 -11.58 -15.05 -7.43
CA ALA A 84 -12.58 -15.18 -8.49
C ALA A 84 -12.14 -14.44 -9.76
N THR A 85 -11.64 -13.20 -9.64
CA THR A 85 -11.15 -12.39 -10.77
C THR A 85 -9.95 -13.08 -11.44
N PHE A 86 -9.00 -13.55 -10.64
CA PHE A 86 -7.81 -14.27 -11.11
C PHE A 86 -8.16 -15.58 -11.83
N GLY A 87 -9.14 -16.33 -11.31
CA GLY A 87 -9.66 -17.54 -11.96
C GLY A 87 -10.38 -17.22 -13.27
N GLY A 88 -11.21 -16.17 -13.30
CA GLY A 88 -11.90 -15.73 -14.50
C GLY A 88 -10.95 -15.30 -15.62
N ILE A 89 -9.83 -14.64 -15.28
CA ILE A 89 -8.77 -14.33 -16.25
C ILE A 89 -8.23 -15.62 -16.88
N LYS A 90 -7.96 -16.67 -16.09
CA LYS A 90 -7.49 -17.95 -16.62
C LYS A 90 -8.49 -18.59 -17.56
N GLN A 91 -9.76 -18.60 -17.18
CA GLN A 91 -10.84 -19.15 -18.01
C GLN A 91 -10.92 -18.42 -19.35
N GLY A 92 -10.78 -17.10 -19.36
CA GLY A 92 -10.72 -16.31 -20.59
C GLY A 92 -9.49 -16.64 -21.45
N LEU A 93 -8.31 -16.75 -20.84
CA LEU A 93 -7.09 -17.17 -21.53
C LEU A 93 -7.25 -18.56 -22.18
N ASP A 94 -7.80 -19.52 -21.44
CA ASP A 94 -8.01 -20.90 -21.91
C ASP A 94 -9.07 -21.00 -23.01
N ALA A 95 -10.11 -20.17 -22.92
CA ALA A 95 -11.15 -20.08 -23.95
C ALA A 95 -10.69 -19.31 -25.20
N GLY A 96 -9.48 -18.71 -25.18
CA GLY A 96 -8.95 -17.95 -26.31
C GLY A 96 -9.76 -16.69 -26.63
N VAL A 97 -10.41 -16.08 -25.63
CA VAL A 97 -11.16 -14.83 -25.87
C VAL A 97 -10.18 -13.70 -26.22
N PRO A 98 -10.60 -12.69 -27.00
CA PRO A 98 -9.76 -11.51 -27.24
C PRO A 98 -9.27 -10.91 -25.92
N LEU A 99 -7.95 -10.74 -25.77
CA LEU A 99 -7.32 -10.34 -24.50
C LEU A 99 -7.83 -8.99 -23.98
N GLN A 100 -8.29 -8.11 -24.86
CA GLN A 100 -8.91 -6.83 -24.50
C GLN A 100 -10.16 -7.02 -23.63
N GLN A 101 -10.86 -8.15 -23.74
CA GLN A 101 -11.99 -8.48 -22.86
C GLN A 101 -11.55 -8.81 -21.42
N LEU A 102 -10.27 -9.13 -21.21
CA LEU A 102 -9.68 -9.40 -19.89
C LEU A 102 -9.03 -8.15 -19.26
N ALA A 103 -9.00 -7.03 -19.99
CA ALA A 103 -8.33 -5.80 -19.54
C ALA A 103 -8.97 -5.25 -18.26
N PHE A 104 -10.31 -5.21 -18.16
CA PHE A 104 -10.98 -4.71 -16.96
C PHE A 104 -10.63 -5.56 -15.72
N ALA A 105 -10.73 -6.89 -15.84
CA ALA A 105 -10.44 -7.81 -14.75
C ALA A 105 -8.98 -7.72 -14.27
N SER A 106 -8.02 -7.72 -15.21
CA SER A 106 -6.60 -7.65 -14.88
C SER A 106 -6.18 -6.31 -14.27
N ASN A 107 -6.74 -5.20 -14.76
CA ASN A 107 -6.55 -3.88 -14.13
C ASN A 107 -7.11 -3.83 -12.71
N GLY A 108 -8.33 -4.35 -12.50
CA GLY A 108 -8.94 -4.41 -11.17
C GLY A 108 -8.09 -5.23 -10.19
N LEU A 109 -7.63 -6.40 -10.62
CA LEU A 109 -6.77 -7.28 -9.83
C LEU A 109 -5.45 -6.59 -9.43
N SER A 110 -4.77 -5.96 -10.40
CA SER A 110 -3.50 -5.26 -10.16
C SER A 110 -3.67 -4.06 -9.21
N ARG A 111 -4.77 -3.31 -9.31
CA ARG A 111 -5.04 -2.18 -8.41
C ARG A 111 -5.34 -2.62 -6.99
N TRP A 112 -6.15 -3.68 -6.83
CA TRP A 112 -6.45 -4.23 -5.52
C TRP A 112 -5.20 -4.83 -4.86
N ALA A 113 -4.32 -5.47 -5.63
CA ALA A 113 -3.08 -6.04 -5.12
C ALA A 113 -2.23 -5.02 -4.35
N ALA A 114 -2.22 -3.76 -4.80
CA ALA A 114 -1.47 -2.68 -4.16
C ALA A 114 -2.04 -2.22 -2.80
N SER A 115 -3.29 -2.57 -2.47
CA SER A 115 -3.93 -2.17 -1.21
C SER A 115 -4.22 -3.33 -0.26
N MET A 116 -3.84 -4.57 -0.61
CA MET A 116 -4.26 -5.76 0.14
C MET A 116 -3.84 -5.77 1.61
N THR A 117 -2.70 -5.12 1.94
CA THR A 117 -2.12 -5.15 3.29
C THR A 117 -2.87 -4.23 4.26
N VAL A 118 -3.65 -3.26 3.75
CA VAL A 118 -4.38 -2.26 4.55
C VAL A 118 -5.34 -2.92 5.54
N ALA A 119 -5.89 -4.09 5.21
CA ALA A 119 -6.85 -4.81 6.06
C ALA A 119 -6.19 -5.72 7.12
N PHE A 120 -4.87 -5.67 7.29
CA PHE A 120 -4.11 -6.44 8.30
C PHE A 120 -3.74 -5.58 9.52
N VAL A 121 -4.72 -4.84 10.05
CA VAL A 121 -4.57 -3.99 11.23
C VAL A 121 -4.19 -4.83 12.47
N PRO A 122 -3.30 -4.33 13.37
CA PRO A 122 -3.08 -4.95 14.67
C PRO A 122 -4.40 -5.22 15.41
N GLY A 123 -4.48 -6.33 16.16
CA GLY A 123 -5.73 -6.75 16.82
C GLY A 123 -6.73 -7.50 15.92
N THR A 124 -6.37 -7.84 14.68
CA THR A 124 -7.21 -8.66 13.77
C THR A 124 -6.71 -10.10 13.57
N GLY A 125 -5.87 -10.55 14.51
CA GLY A 125 -5.31 -11.90 14.59
C GLY A 125 -6.25 -12.92 15.24
N PRO A 126 -5.84 -14.20 15.29
CA PRO A 126 -6.70 -15.29 15.74
C PRO A 126 -7.09 -15.21 17.22
N SER A 127 -6.32 -14.49 18.05
CA SER A 127 -6.68 -14.21 19.44
C SER A 127 -7.90 -13.29 19.58
N ALA A 128 -8.11 -12.37 18.63
CA ALA A 128 -9.23 -11.43 18.64
C ALA A 128 -10.39 -11.90 17.77
N VAL A 129 -10.11 -12.55 16.63
CA VAL A 129 -11.11 -13.02 15.67
C VAL A 129 -10.85 -14.49 15.32
N PRO A 130 -11.44 -15.45 16.04
CA PRO A 130 -11.18 -16.88 15.85
C PRO A 130 -11.49 -17.43 14.44
N SER A 131 -12.34 -16.74 13.66
CA SER A 131 -12.68 -17.10 12.29
C SER A 131 -11.61 -16.71 11.25
N THR A 132 -10.61 -15.94 11.64
CA THR A 132 -9.50 -15.58 10.74
C THR A 132 -8.61 -16.79 10.46
N LYS A 133 -8.07 -16.85 9.23
CA LYS A 133 -7.01 -17.78 8.82
C LYS A 133 -5.65 -17.11 8.72
N ALA A 134 -5.58 -15.82 9.06
CA ALA A 134 -4.33 -15.09 9.17
C ALA A 134 -3.54 -15.61 10.36
N LYS A 135 -2.33 -16.11 10.12
CA LYS A 135 -1.44 -16.57 11.18
C LYS A 135 -0.87 -15.38 11.99
N PRO A 136 -0.56 -15.54 13.29
CA PRO A 136 0.05 -14.48 14.11
C PRO A 136 1.35 -13.90 13.52
N GLU A 137 2.08 -14.72 12.76
CA GLU A 137 3.34 -14.38 12.10
C GLU A 137 3.25 -13.17 11.18
N ILE A 138 2.06 -12.82 10.68
CA ILE A 138 1.87 -11.60 9.87
C ILE A 138 2.30 -10.35 10.65
N TRP A 139 1.98 -10.29 11.94
CA TRP A 139 2.25 -9.11 12.77
C TRP A 139 3.65 -9.15 13.40
N THR A 140 4.28 -10.33 13.51
CA THR A 140 5.65 -10.46 14.01
C THR A 140 6.70 -10.39 12.90
N ASP A 141 6.36 -10.79 11.67
CA ASP A 141 7.16 -10.63 10.45
C ASP A 141 6.46 -9.73 9.42
N TRP A 142 6.16 -8.49 9.84
CA TRP A 142 5.47 -7.52 8.97
C TRP A 142 6.28 -7.19 7.71
N THR A 143 7.62 -7.21 7.79
CA THR A 143 8.50 -6.94 6.64
C THR A 143 8.44 -8.08 5.63
N GLY A 144 8.53 -9.34 6.09
CA GLY A 144 8.38 -10.50 5.22
C GLY A 144 6.99 -10.59 4.60
N PHE A 145 5.94 -10.28 5.37
CA PHE A 145 4.57 -10.23 4.86
C PHE A 145 4.40 -9.19 3.75
N GLN A 146 4.90 -7.96 3.95
CA GLN A 146 4.88 -6.91 2.93
C GLN A 146 5.68 -7.29 1.69
N ALA A 147 6.83 -7.96 1.84
CA ALA A 147 7.60 -8.44 0.70
C ALA A 147 6.78 -9.44 -0.14
N LYS A 148 6.09 -10.40 0.48
CA LYS A 148 5.21 -11.33 -0.24
C LYS A 148 4.03 -10.63 -0.91
N ALA A 149 3.45 -9.61 -0.27
CA ALA A 149 2.40 -8.81 -0.89
C ALA A 149 2.92 -8.01 -2.11
N ALA A 150 4.14 -7.46 -2.02
CA ALA A 150 4.79 -6.75 -3.12
C ALA A 150 5.14 -7.67 -4.30
N ASP A 151 5.52 -8.93 -4.04
CA ASP A 151 5.72 -9.95 -5.08
C ASP A 151 4.41 -10.20 -5.86
N TYR A 152 3.29 -10.37 -5.15
CA TYR A 152 1.98 -10.53 -5.76
C TYR A 152 1.55 -9.28 -6.54
N GLN A 153 1.76 -8.09 -5.98
CA GLN A 153 1.48 -6.82 -6.68
C GLN A 153 2.28 -6.72 -7.99
N SER A 154 3.56 -7.08 -7.96
CA SER A 154 4.42 -7.06 -9.15
C SER A 154 3.97 -8.09 -10.19
N ALA A 155 3.60 -9.29 -9.76
CA ALA A 155 3.13 -10.35 -10.65
C ALA A 155 1.79 -9.99 -11.33
N THR A 156 0.84 -9.43 -10.58
CA THR A 156 -0.44 -8.97 -11.14
C THR A 156 -0.29 -7.78 -12.09
N ALA A 157 0.67 -6.89 -11.85
CA ALA A 157 1.01 -5.82 -12.78
C ALA A 157 1.55 -6.37 -14.10
N ARG A 158 2.47 -7.35 -14.06
CA ARG A 158 2.97 -8.03 -15.27
C ARG A 158 1.87 -8.74 -16.05
N LEU A 159 0.94 -9.40 -15.35
CA LEU A 159 -0.22 -10.04 -15.97
C LEU A 159 -1.11 -9.01 -16.71
N ARG A 160 -1.42 -7.89 -16.05
CA ARG A 160 -2.14 -6.78 -16.68
C ARG A 160 -1.41 -6.26 -17.92
N ASP A 161 -0.11 -6.06 -17.84
CA ASP A 161 0.69 -5.51 -18.95
C ASP A 161 0.75 -6.47 -20.15
N ALA A 162 0.91 -7.77 -19.91
CA ALA A 162 0.88 -8.78 -20.97
C ALA A 162 -0.50 -8.85 -21.66
N ILE A 163 -1.59 -8.78 -20.88
CA ILE A 163 -2.96 -8.70 -21.41
C ILE A 163 -3.14 -7.43 -22.25
N ALA A 164 -2.65 -6.29 -21.79
CA ALA A 164 -2.73 -5.02 -22.51
C ALA A 164 -1.92 -5.03 -23.82
N ALA A 165 -0.77 -5.72 -23.82
CA ALA A 165 0.07 -5.90 -25.01
C ALA A 165 -0.52 -6.87 -26.05
N GLY A 166 -1.56 -7.63 -25.69
CA GLY A 166 -2.13 -8.65 -26.57
C GLY A 166 -1.26 -9.90 -26.69
N ASP A 167 -0.34 -10.13 -25.75
CA ASP A 167 0.56 -11.28 -25.75
C ASP A 167 -0.01 -12.42 -24.90
N ALA A 168 -0.63 -13.40 -25.56
CA ALA A 168 -1.27 -14.53 -24.89
C ALA A 168 -0.27 -15.48 -24.22
N ALA A 169 0.94 -15.62 -24.76
CA ALA A 169 1.97 -16.47 -24.17
C ALA A 169 2.49 -15.82 -22.88
N ALA A 170 2.85 -14.54 -22.94
CA ALA A 170 3.29 -13.78 -21.77
C ALA A 170 2.18 -13.68 -20.70
N ALA A 171 0.91 -13.55 -21.12
CA ALA A 171 -0.21 -13.53 -20.17
C ALA A 171 -0.37 -14.85 -19.42
N ASN A 172 -0.20 -16.00 -20.10
CA ASN A 172 -0.24 -17.32 -19.46
C ASN A 172 0.94 -17.52 -18.49
N GLU A 173 2.15 -17.10 -18.88
CA GLU A 173 3.32 -17.13 -18.01
C GLU A 173 3.13 -16.24 -16.77
N ALA A 174 2.69 -15.00 -16.96
CA ALA A 174 2.44 -14.06 -15.87
C ALA A 174 1.30 -14.54 -14.94
N TRP A 175 0.30 -15.24 -15.48
CA TRP A 175 -0.74 -15.87 -14.67
C TRP A 175 -0.15 -16.96 -13.77
N ALA A 176 0.69 -17.84 -14.31
CA ALA A 176 1.36 -18.88 -13.53
C ALA A 176 2.29 -18.30 -12.45
N ALA A 177 3.06 -17.27 -12.79
CA ALA A 177 3.88 -16.54 -11.84
C ALA A 177 3.05 -15.90 -10.71
N THR A 178 1.91 -15.29 -11.04
CA THR A 178 0.97 -14.75 -10.04
C THR A 178 0.45 -15.86 -9.13
N ARG A 179 0.06 -17.02 -9.66
CA ARG A 179 -0.38 -18.17 -8.86
C ARG A 179 0.67 -18.60 -7.84
N ALA A 180 1.95 -18.61 -8.23
CA ALA A 180 3.05 -18.99 -7.33
C ALA A 180 3.17 -18.04 -6.13
N THR A 181 2.93 -16.74 -6.33
CA THR A 181 2.92 -15.76 -5.22
C THR A 181 1.78 -16.00 -4.22
N CYS A 182 0.62 -16.48 -4.68
CA CYS A 182 -0.49 -16.89 -3.79
C CYS A 182 -0.05 -18.02 -2.85
N GLY A 183 0.59 -19.06 -3.41
CA GLY A 183 1.10 -20.20 -2.63
C GLY A 183 2.16 -19.77 -1.64
N SER A 184 3.17 -19.02 -2.11
CA SER A 184 4.28 -18.58 -1.25
C SER A 184 3.83 -17.73 -0.06
N CYS A 185 2.82 -16.87 -0.23
CA CYS A 185 2.27 -16.09 0.88
C CYS A 185 1.43 -16.96 1.81
N HIS A 186 0.57 -17.83 1.27
CA HIS A 186 -0.29 -18.69 2.08
C HIS A 186 0.49 -19.69 2.92
N ASP A 187 1.55 -20.29 2.39
CA ASP A 187 2.41 -21.23 3.13
C ASP A 187 2.98 -20.57 4.40
N ALA A 188 3.45 -19.33 4.27
CA ALA A 188 4.00 -18.56 5.38
C ALA A 188 2.93 -18.03 6.34
N TYR A 189 1.83 -17.47 5.83
CA TYR A 189 0.97 -16.56 6.59
C TYR A 189 -0.52 -16.97 6.72
N ARG A 190 -0.93 -18.08 6.11
CA ARG A 190 -2.32 -18.57 6.17
C ARG A 190 -2.39 -20.01 6.69
N SER A 191 -3.33 -20.27 7.60
CA SER A 191 -3.64 -21.60 8.14
C SER A 191 -4.81 -22.27 7.41
#